data_AF-A0A224Y2G6-F1
#
_entry.id   AF-A0A224Y2G6-F1
#
_cell.length_a   1.000
_cell.length_b   1.000
_cell.length_c   1.000
_cell.angle_alpha   90.00
_cell.angle_beta   90.00
_cell.angle_gamma   90.00
#
_symmetry.space_group_name_H-M   'P 1'
#
loop_
_entity.id
_entity.type
_entity.pdbx_description
1 polymer ?
#
loop_
_entity_poly.entity_id
_entity_poly.type
_entity_poly.pdbx_seq_one_letter_code
_entity_poly.pdbx_strand_id
1 'polypeptide(L)'
;MRTSTFVAVLAIIFTMEMVFMTIQASYIESSIKRPAAYNFTIDCYRNETCRYPNVCWECPKPESGGYIRTYIFYFNVSTQSCETTVGSIDEERGTCNSFETETECEFYCGLNHEDDDSNESH
;
A
#
# COMPACT_ATOMS: atom_id res chain seq x y z
N MET A 1 22.77 -32.57 59.18
CA MET A 1 23.17 -31.20 58.73
C MET A 1 23.73 -31.26 57.30
N ARG A 2 22.89 -31.28 56.27
CA ARG A 2 23.30 -31.19 54.83
C ARG A 2 22.24 -30.48 53.97
N THR A 3 21.40 -29.66 54.58
CA THR A 3 20.32 -28.92 53.90
C THR A 3 20.73 -27.50 53.48
N SER A 4 21.86 -27.00 53.97
CA SER A 4 22.24 -25.58 53.79
C SER A 4 22.82 -25.24 52.42
N THR A 5 23.43 -26.21 51.71
CA THR A 5 24.09 -25.94 50.43
C THR A 5 23.13 -25.99 49.24
N PHE A 6 22.08 -26.81 49.31
CA PHE A 6 21.11 -26.94 48.23
C PHE A 6 20.22 -25.69 48.05
N VAL A 7 19.86 -25.04 49.15
CA VAL A 7 19.04 -23.81 49.10
C VAL A 7 19.81 -22.64 48.48
N ALA A 8 21.11 -22.53 48.76
CA ALA A 8 21.95 -21.49 48.19
C ALA A 8 22.15 -21.65 46.67
N VAL A 9 22.33 -22.90 46.19
CA VAL A 9 22.51 -23.17 44.75
C VAL A 9 21.22 -22.91 43.97
N LEU A 10 20.06 -23.30 44.50
CA LEU A 10 18.77 -23.02 43.87
C LEU A 10 18.46 -21.52 43.79
N ALA A 11 18.81 -20.74 44.82
CA ALA A 11 18.64 -19.29 44.81
C ALA A 11 19.51 -18.61 43.73
N ILE A 12 20.76 -19.07 43.54
CA ILE A 12 21.66 -18.53 42.52
C ILE A 12 21.13 -18.84 41.11
N ILE A 13 20.69 -20.07 40.86
CA ILE A 13 20.11 -20.48 39.56
C ILE A 13 18.86 -19.62 39.25
N PHE A 14 17.97 -19.43 40.23
CA PHE A 14 16.77 -18.60 40.05
C PHE A 14 17.09 -17.14 39.73
N THR A 15 18.13 -16.57 40.33
CA THR A 15 18.52 -15.18 40.03
C THR A 15 19.19 -15.03 38.66
N MET A 16 19.87 -16.05 38.15
CA MET A 16 20.50 -15.99 36.82
C MET A 16 19.46 -16.04 35.69
N GLU A 17 18.40 -16.83 35.81
CA GLU A 17 17.35 -16.89 34.78
C GLU A 17 16.50 -15.61 34.70
N MET A 18 16.22 -14.97 35.84
CA MET A 18 15.50 -13.69 35.83
C MET A 18 16.31 -12.57 35.17
N VAL A 19 17.63 -12.55 35.32
CA VAL A 19 18.48 -11.57 34.63
C VAL A 19 18.47 -11.81 33.12
N PHE A 20 18.46 -13.07 32.67
CA PHE A 20 18.44 -13.41 31.24
C PHE A 20 17.12 -13.01 30.54
N MET A 21 15.98 -13.07 31.23
CA MET A 21 14.70 -12.61 30.66
C MET A 21 14.58 -11.08 30.55
N THR A 22 15.32 -10.31 31.36
CA THR A 22 15.28 -8.83 31.27
C THR A 22 16.12 -8.24 30.14
N ILE A 23 17.12 -8.97 29.64
CA ILE A 23 18.06 -8.45 28.61
C ILE A 23 17.47 -8.53 27.19
N GLN A 24 16.43 -9.33 26.95
CA GLN A 24 15.81 -9.43 25.61
C GLN A 24 14.74 -8.37 25.32
N ALA A 25 14.27 -7.63 26.33
CA ALA A 25 13.23 -6.60 26.13
C ALA A 25 13.77 -5.27 25.57
N SER A 26 15.09 -5.05 25.56
CA SER A 26 15.69 -3.76 25.17
C SER A 26 16.22 -3.68 23.73
N TYR A 27 16.07 -4.72 22.91
CA TYR A 27 16.72 -4.81 21.59
C TYR A 27 15.81 -4.60 20.37
N ILE A 28 14.54 -4.21 20.53
CA ILE A 28 13.62 -3.95 19.41
C ILE A 28 13.17 -2.47 19.33
N GLU A 29 14.03 -1.52 19.69
CA GLU A 29 13.77 -0.09 19.48
C GLU A 29 14.74 0.57 18.48
N SER A 30 15.56 -0.24 17.81
CA SER A 30 16.49 0.23 16.78
C SER A 30 15.75 0.61 15.49
N SER A 31 15.20 1.83 15.50
CA SER A 31 15.21 2.77 14.39
C SER A 31 14.52 2.35 13.07
N ILE A 32 13.18 2.21 13.10
CA ILE A 32 12.38 2.60 11.94
C ILE A 32 12.33 4.14 11.94
N LYS A 33 13.40 4.77 11.47
CA LYS A 33 13.30 6.17 11.04
C LYS A 33 12.34 6.16 9.85
N ARG A 34 11.06 6.49 10.09
CA ARG A 34 10.15 6.81 9.00
C ARG A 34 10.86 7.84 8.13
N PRO A 35 11.12 7.56 6.84
CA PRO A 35 11.69 8.57 5.96
C PRO A 35 10.78 9.80 6.07
N ALA A 36 11.41 10.98 6.17
CA ALA A 36 10.70 12.25 6.13
C ALA A 36 9.69 12.17 4.97
N ALA A 37 8.42 12.49 5.25
CA ALA A 37 7.34 12.41 4.28
C ALA A 37 7.80 13.05 2.98
N TYR A 38 8.12 12.21 1.99
CA TYR A 38 8.56 12.66 0.70
C TYR A 38 7.30 13.18 0.02
N ASN A 39 7.20 14.49 -0.13
CA ASN A 39 6.13 15.13 -0.90
C ASN A 39 6.32 14.73 -2.36
N PHE A 40 5.76 13.58 -2.74
CA PHE A 40 5.70 13.13 -4.12
C PHE A 40 4.58 13.95 -4.79
N THR A 41 4.98 14.89 -5.64
CA THR A 41 4.03 15.53 -6.55
C THR A 41 3.61 14.50 -7.58
N ILE A 42 2.32 14.18 -7.65
CA ILE A 42 1.79 13.27 -8.67
C ILE A 42 1.65 14.04 -9.97
N ASP A 43 2.37 13.60 -11.00
CA ASP A 43 2.10 14.01 -12.37
C ASP A 43 0.99 13.12 -12.94
N CYS A 44 -0.02 13.78 -13.49
CA CYS A 44 -1.20 13.15 -14.06
C CYS A 44 -1.14 13.06 -15.58
N TYR A 45 -0.10 13.58 -16.23
CA TYR A 45 0.10 13.47 -17.66
C TYR A 45 0.72 12.12 -18.03
N ARG A 46 0.23 11.53 -19.11
CA ARG A 46 0.65 10.19 -19.57
C ARG A 46 2.08 10.18 -20.17
N ASN A 47 2.67 11.35 -20.41
CA ASN A 47 4.06 11.49 -20.84
C ASN A 47 5.07 11.17 -19.72
N GLU A 48 4.61 11.10 -18.47
CA GLU A 48 5.39 10.65 -17.32
C GLU A 48 5.04 9.21 -16.89
N THR A 49 5.75 8.69 -15.88
CA THR A 49 5.47 7.36 -15.34
C THR A 49 4.23 7.40 -14.45
N CYS A 50 3.12 6.86 -14.94
CA CYS A 50 1.89 6.69 -14.16
C CYS A 50 2.09 5.72 -12.99
N ARG A 51 1.79 6.17 -11.76
CA ARG A 51 1.92 5.36 -10.54
C ARG A 51 0.56 4.94 -10.01
N TYR A 52 0.17 3.72 -10.33
CA TYR A 52 -1.04 3.09 -9.80
C TYR A 52 -0.79 2.49 -8.40
N PRO A 53 -1.79 2.49 -7.50
CA PRO A 53 -3.15 3.02 -7.71
C PRO A 53 -3.26 4.53 -7.48
N ASN A 54 -2.22 5.22 -7.01
CA ASN A 54 -2.30 6.63 -6.58
C ASN A 54 -2.92 7.57 -7.62
N VAL A 55 -2.53 7.44 -8.89
CA VAL A 55 -3.08 8.26 -9.99
C VAL A 55 -4.60 8.08 -10.18
N CYS A 56 -5.18 6.93 -9.83
CA CYS A 56 -6.63 6.76 -9.86
C CYS A 56 -7.36 7.69 -8.88
N TRP A 57 -6.74 7.95 -7.73
CA TRP A 57 -7.34 8.72 -6.63
C TRP A 57 -7.01 10.21 -6.69
N GLU A 58 -5.85 10.55 -7.25
CA GLU A 58 -5.35 11.93 -7.27
C GLU A 58 -5.55 12.63 -8.62
N CYS A 59 -5.61 11.88 -9.73
CA CYS A 59 -5.73 12.50 -11.05
C CYS A 59 -7.18 12.80 -11.43
N PRO A 60 -7.42 13.99 -12.01
CA PRO A 60 -8.77 14.41 -12.37
C PRO A 60 -9.33 13.56 -13.50
N LYS A 61 -10.65 13.68 -13.70
CA LYS A 61 -11.32 13.17 -14.88
C LYS A 61 -10.63 13.70 -16.15
N PRO A 62 -10.35 12.86 -17.16
CA PRO A 62 -9.78 13.31 -18.42
C PRO A 62 -10.68 14.37 -19.09
N GLU A 63 -10.07 15.47 -19.52
CA GLU A 63 -10.79 16.53 -20.21
C GLU A 63 -11.13 16.15 -21.66
N SER A 64 -12.28 16.62 -22.15
CA SER A 64 -12.66 16.51 -23.56
C SER A 64 -11.91 17.56 -24.40
N GLY A 65 -10.58 17.53 -24.38
CA GLY A 65 -9.70 18.46 -25.10
C GLY A 65 -9.06 17.80 -26.32
N GLY A 66 -9.02 18.50 -27.46
CA GLY A 66 -8.31 18.06 -28.66
C GLY A 66 -9.18 17.63 -29.85
N TYR A 67 -8.49 17.38 -30.96
CA TYR A 67 -9.09 17.00 -32.25
C TYR A 67 -9.45 15.51 -32.34
N ILE A 68 -8.69 14.65 -31.65
CA ILE A 68 -8.93 13.21 -31.59
C ILE A 68 -9.74 12.94 -30.33
N ARG A 69 -10.94 12.39 -30.50
CA ARG A 69 -11.87 12.09 -29.42
C ARG A 69 -12.32 10.65 -29.56
N THR A 70 -12.05 9.85 -28.53
CA THR A 70 -12.54 8.47 -28.43
C THR A 70 -13.24 8.28 -27.10
N TYR A 71 -14.04 7.23 -27.01
CA TYR A 71 -14.55 6.76 -25.73
C TYR A 71 -13.38 6.11 -24.97
N ILE A 72 -13.16 6.58 -23.75
CA ILE A 72 -12.16 6.06 -22.83
C ILE A 72 -12.82 5.78 -21.48
N PHE A 73 -12.16 4.96 -20.68
CA PHE A 73 -12.54 4.70 -19.30
C PHE A 73 -11.68 5.54 -18.35
N TYR A 74 -12.24 5.94 -17.22
CA TYR A 74 -11.53 6.63 -16.13
C TYR A 74 -12.10 6.18 -14.78
N PHE A 75 -11.30 6.24 -13.73
CA PHE A 75 -11.76 5.97 -12.38
C PHE A 75 -12.39 7.21 -11.77
N ASN A 76 -13.65 7.10 -11.37
CA ASN A 76 -14.36 8.16 -10.67
C ASN A 76 -14.29 7.91 -9.16
N VAL A 77 -13.48 8.71 -8.48
CA VAL A 77 -13.29 8.63 -7.01
C VAL A 77 -14.58 8.86 -6.23
N SER A 78 -15.53 9.62 -6.78
CA SER A 78 -16.79 9.93 -6.09
C SER A 78 -17.74 8.75 -6.07
N THR A 79 -17.77 7.96 -7.14
CA THR A 79 -18.62 6.76 -7.28
C THR A 79 -17.87 5.48 -6.96
N GLN A 80 -16.53 5.55 -6.83
CA GLN A 80 -15.63 4.41 -6.68
C GLN A 80 -15.86 3.38 -7.79
N SER A 81 -16.01 3.85 -9.03
CA SER A 81 -16.25 2.99 -10.18
C SER A 81 -15.54 3.49 -11.44
N CYS A 82 -15.30 2.57 -12.38
CA CYS A 82 -14.84 2.94 -13.71
C CYS A 82 -16.02 3.46 -14.55
N GLU A 83 -15.85 4.65 -15.11
CA GLU A 83 -16.87 5.32 -15.91
C GLU A 83 -16.32 5.66 -17.30
N THR A 84 -17.22 5.90 -18.25
CA THR A 84 -16.83 6.31 -19.60
C THR A 84 -16.89 7.82 -19.77
N THR A 85 -15.96 8.35 -20.55
CA THR A 85 -15.96 9.75 -20.98
C THR A 85 -15.43 9.87 -22.41
N VAL A 86 -15.61 11.04 -23.01
CA VAL A 86 -14.99 11.38 -24.29
C VAL A 86 -13.69 12.14 -24.00
N GLY A 87 -12.56 11.58 -24.41
CA GLY A 87 -11.24 12.16 -24.17
C GLY A 87 -10.20 11.69 -25.17
N SER A 88 -8.94 12.00 -24.86
CA SER A 88 -7.76 11.49 -25.56
C SER A 88 -6.97 10.58 -24.63
N ILE A 89 -6.40 9.52 -25.21
CA ILE A 89 -5.46 8.61 -24.54
C ILE A 89 -4.01 8.85 -25.00
N ASP A 90 -3.79 9.84 -25.87
CA ASP A 90 -2.47 10.10 -26.45
C ASP A 90 -1.45 10.46 -25.36
N GLU A 91 -0.18 10.09 -25.53
CA GLU A 91 0.87 10.37 -24.54
C GLU A 91 1.03 11.87 -24.24
N GLU A 92 0.76 12.74 -25.22
CA GLU A 92 0.92 14.20 -25.07
C GLU A 92 -0.25 14.90 -24.35
N ARG A 93 -1.46 14.32 -24.36
CA ARG A 93 -2.69 14.98 -23.89
C ARG A 93 -3.56 14.12 -22.99
N GLY A 94 -3.31 12.83 -22.95
CA GLY A 94 -3.98 11.88 -22.08
C GLY A 94 -3.50 12.03 -20.65
N THR A 95 -4.35 11.57 -19.73
CA THR A 95 -4.02 11.53 -18.32
C THR A 95 -3.69 10.11 -17.89
N CYS A 96 -3.00 9.94 -16.76
CA CYS A 96 -2.82 8.65 -16.11
C CYS A 96 -4.13 8.03 -15.59
N ASN A 97 -5.23 8.78 -15.56
CA ASN A 97 -6.57 8.28 -15.24
C ASN A 97 -7.39 8.05 -16.52
N SER A 98 -6.73 7.62 -17.61
CA SER A 98 -7.35 7.30 -18.90
C SER A 98 -6.98 5.88 -19.31
N PHE A 99 -7.98 5.04 -19.56
CA PHE A 99 -7.81 3.62 -19.90
C PHE A 99 -8.54 3.28 -21.20
N GLU A 100 -8.03 2.29 -21.94
CA GLU A 100 -8.65 1.83 -23.18
C GLU A 100 -9.88 0.96 -22.93
N THR A 101 -9.88 0.23 -21.81
CA THR A 101 -10.92 -0.73 -21.45
C THR A 101 -11.33 -0.60 -19.99
N GLU A 102 -12.57 -1.02 -19.68
CA GLU A 102 -13.10 -1.07 -18.32
C GLU A 102 -12.24 -1.97 -17.41
N THR A 103 -11.90 -3.16 -17.90
CA THR A 103 -11.08 -4.13 -17.16
C THR A 103 -9.70 -3.59 -16.80
N GLU A 104 -9.08 -2.79 -17.68
CA GLU A 104 -7.81 -2.13 -17.39
C GLU A 104 -7.95 -1.12 -16.24
N CYS A 105 -9.01 -0.31 -16.29
CA CYS A 105 -9.33 0.64 -15.22
C CYS A 105 -9.54 -0.07 -13.87
N GLU A 106 -10.34 -1.14 -13.85
CA GLU A 106 -10.62 -1.92 -12.63
C GLU A 106 -9.36 -2.59 -12.07
N PHE A 107 -8.51 -3.12 -12.95
CA PHE A 107 -7.26 -3.78 -12.59
C PHE A 107 -6.28 -2.81 -11.91
N TYR A 108 -6.07 -1.62 -12.49
CA TYR A 108 -5.11 -0.65 -11.92
C TYR A 108 -5.63 0.11 -10.71
N CYS A 109 -6.94 0.37 -10.65
CA CYS A 109 -7.54 1.15 -9.57
C CYS A 109 -8.07 0.30 -8.40
N GLY A 110 -7.90 -1.03 -8.48
CA GLY A 110 -8.07 -1.91 -7.33
C GLY A 110 -9.53 -2.23 -6.99
N LEU A 111 -10.43 -2.23 -7.98
CA LEU A 111 -11.83 -2.62 -7.77
C LEU A 111 -12.02 -4.13 -7.57
N ASN A 112 -10.98 -4.94 -7.81
CA ASN A 112 -11.02 -6.40 -7.76
C ASN A 112 -10.21 -7.03 -6.60
N HIS A 113 -9.91 -6.29 -5.52
CA HIS A 113 -9.08 -6.79 -4.42
C HIS A 113 -9.78 -6.91 -3.06
N GLU A 114 -11.11 -6.99 -3.04
CA GLU A 114 -11.83 -7.44 -1.84
C GLU A 114 -11.98 -8.97 -1.87
N ASP A 115 -11.10 -9.62 -1.12
CA ASP A 115 -11.46 -10.69 -0.17
C ASP A 115 -12.15 -11.96 -0.69
N ASP A 116 -11.53 -12.68 -1.63
CA ASP A 116 -11.83 -14.11 -1.85
C ASP A 116 -10.98 -15.02 -0.93
N ASP A 117 -10.74 -14.55 0.31
CA ASP A 117 -10.02 -15.28 1.38
C ASP A 117 -11.01 -15.87 2.39
N SER A 118 -12.20 -16.27 1.92
CA SER A 118 -13.20 -16.95 2.75
C SER A 118 -13.39 -18.42 2.33
N ASN A 119 -12.70 -19.30 3.06
CA ASN A 119 -12.98 -20.73 3.26
C ASN A 119 -12.80 -21.69 2.08
N GLU A 120 -11.56 -22.12 1.82
CA GLU A 120 -11.30 -23.50 1.38
C GLU A 120 -10.74 -24.31 2.55
N SER A 121 -11.65 -24.78 3.41
CA SER A 121 -11.40 -25.93 4.30
C SER A 121 -12.19 -27.12 3.76
N HIS A 122 -11.53 -27.99 3.01
CA HIS A 122 -11.97 -29.35 2.73
C HIS A 122 -10.88 -30.33 3.15
#